data_AF-L7V3M5-F1
#
_entry.id   AF-L7V3M5-F1
#
_cell.length_a   1.000
_cell.length_b   1.000
_cell.length_c   1.000
_cell.angle_alpha   90.00
_cell.angle_beta   90.00
_cell.angle_gamma   90.00
#
_symmetry.space_group_name_H-M   'P 1'
#
loop_
_entity.id
_entity.type
_entity.pdbx_description
1 polymer ?
#
loop_
_entity_poly.entity_id
_entity_poly.type
_entity_poly.pdbx_seq_one_letter_code
_entity_poly.pdbx_strand_id
1 'polypeptide(L)'
;MGRRGRRAGGDARLIGNGGGGGYEGSLGVLSGGTAGAGGSGGWFVGNGGDGGSAGSYSTGGDGGAAGMFGSGGNGGWAGFDGRGGDGGSGGTVIGNGGDGGASGATIGFTPGAGPGGDGGNAVGLIGNGGAGGAGAAGLSA
;
A
#
# COMPACT_ATOMS: atom_id res chain seq x y z
N MET A 1 -13.57 -20.68 -15.42
CA MET A 1 -12.44 -19.80 -15.00
C MET A 1 -12.98 -18.58 -14.26
N GLY A 2 -12.75 -18.44 -12.96
CA GLY A 2 -13.19 -17.28 -12.16
C GLY A 2 -12.12 -16.17 -12.15
N ARG A 3 -12.51 -14.94 -12.50
CA ARG A 3 -11.65 -13.75 -12.40
C ARG A 3 -11.40 -13.45 -10.91
N ARG A 4 -10.29 -13.91 -10.34
CA ARG A 4 -9.76 -13.37 -9.07
C ARG A 4 -9.03 -12.06 -9.39
N GLY A 5 -9.80 -11.04 -9.73
CA GLY A 5 -9.27 -9.68 -9.95
C GLY A 5 -8.97 -8.98 -8.64
N ARG A 6 -7.89 -8.19 -8.61
CA ARG A 6 -7.71 -6.89 -7.94
C ARG A 6 -8.77 -6.52 -6.91
N ARG A 7 -8.89 -7.26 -5.80
CA ARG A 7 -9.90 -6.96 -4.77
C ARG A 7 -9.26 -6.06 -3.74
N ALA A 8 -9.83 -4.87 -3.56
CA ALA A 8 -9.57 -4.10 -2.35
C ALA A 8 -9.96 -4.93 -1.12
N GLY A 9 -9.26 -4.66 -0.02
CA GLY A 9 -9.65 -5.15 1.29
C GLY A 9 -11.02 -4.63 1.69
N GLY A 10 -11.76 -5.43 2.45
CA GLY A 10 -13.06 -5.00 2.96
C GLY A 10 -12.91 -3.99 4.09
N ASP A 11 -13.75 -2.96 4.11
CA ASP A 11 -13.80 -2.00 5.21
C ASP A 11 -14.47 -2.62 6.45
N ALA A 12 -13.94 -2.28 7.63
CA ALA A 12 -14.65 -2.51 8.88
C ALA A 12 -15.69 -1.42 9.14
N ARG A 13 -16.67 -1.71 10.01
CA ARG A 13 -17.77 -0.79 10.34
C ARG A 13 -17.48 0.01 11.60
N LEU A 14 -18.04 -0.38 12.75
CA LEU A 14 -17.87 0.37 13.99
C LEU A 14 -16.55 0.01 14.69
N ILE A 15 -16.29 -1.28 14.81
CA ILE A 15 -15.07 -1.85 15.38
C ILE A 15 -14.57 -2.94 14.41
N GLY A 16 -13.26 -2.99 14.22
CA GLY A 16 -12.59 -4.04 13.44
C GLY A 16 -11.49 -3.46 12.56
N ASN A 17 -10.59 -4.31 12.10
CA ASN A 17 -9.54 -3.87 11.18
C ASN A 17 -10.02 -3.98 9.74
N GLY A 18 -9.49 -3.13 8.88
CA GLY A 18 -9.65 -3.25 7.43
C GLY A 18 -9.00 -4.53 6.91
N GLY A 19 -9.58 -5.10 5.86
CA GLY A 19 -9.02 -6.25 5.17
C GLY A 19 -7.77 -5.90 4.36
N GLY A 20 -6.88 -6.87 4.13
CA GLY A 20 -5.74 -6.68 3.24
C GLY A 20 -6.15 -6.59 1.77
N GLY A 21 -5.40 -5.82 1.00
CA GLY A 21 -5.53 -5.70 -0.44
C GLY A 21 -5.07 -6.95 -1.18
N GLY A 22 -5.76 -7.27 -2.28
CA GLY A 22 -5.42 -8.41 -3.14
C GLY A 22 -4.25 -8.14 -4.06
N TYR A 23 -3.55 -9.21 -4.45
CA TYR A 23 -2.41 -9.14 -5.36
C TYR A 23 -2.81 -8.73 -6.79
N GLU A 24 -1.90 -8.04 -7.49
CA GLU A 24 -1.96 -7.83 -8.94
C GLU A 24 -0.79 -8.58 -9.59
N GLY A 25 -1.12 -9.57 -10.43
CA GLY A 25 -0.15 -10.25 -11.27
C GLY A 25 -0.47 -9.95 -12.73
N SER A 26 0.16 -8.92 -13.31
CA SER A 26 0.05 -8.71 -14.75
C SER A 26 0.72 -9.88 -15.48
N LEU A 27 -0.06 -10.60 -16.30
CA LEU A 27 0.45 -11.67 -17.19
C LEU A 27 0.83 -11.10 -18.57
N GLY A 28 1.30 -9.85 -18.60
CA GLY A 28 1.61 -9.17 -19.85
C GLY A 28 2.65 -8.09 -19.59
N VAL A 29 3.82 -8.28 -20.20
CA VAL A 29 5.07 -7.49 -20.08
C VAL A 29 4.90 -5.97 -20.31
N LEU A 30 3.71 -5.48 -20.63
CA LEU A 30 3.44 -4.09 -21.01
C LEU A 30 2.13 -3.50 -20.46
N SER A 31 1.39 -4.22 -19.60
CA SER A 31 0.12 -3.69 -19.05
C SER A 31 0.25 -3.57 -17.53
N GLY A 32 0.71 -2.41 -17.08
CA GLY A 32 0.76 -2.06 -15.66
C GLY A 32 -0.63 -2.07 -15.02
N GLY A 33 -0.68 -2.44 -13.75
CA GLY A 33 -1.89 -2.42 -12.93
C GLY A 33 -1.61 -1.95 -11.51
N THR A 34 -2.65 -1.68 -10.74
CA THR A 34 -2.53 -1.39 -9.30
C THR A 34 -3.09 -2.58 -8.53
N ALA A 35 -2.36 -3.05 -7.52
CA ALA A 35 -2.86 -4.02 -6.57
C ALA A 35 -3.99 -3.45 -5.71
N GLY A 36 -4.75 -4.34 -5.08
CA GLY A 36 -5.88 -3.93 -4.27
C GLY A 36 -5.39 -3.07 -3.10
N ALA A 37 -6.06 -1.96 -2.84
CA ALA A 37 -5.83 -1.20 -1.61
C ALA A 37 -6.27 -2.00 -0.38
N GLY A 38 -5.66 -1.71 0.76
CA GLY A 38 -6.16 -2.16 2.05
C GLY A 38 -7.49 -1.48 2.39
N GLY A 39 -8.37 -2.21 3.08
CA GLY A 39 -9.63 -1.68 3.58
C GLY A 39 -9.42 -0.75 4.76
N SER A 40 -10.42 0.09 5.03
CA SER A 40 -10.42 0.99 6.18
C SER A 40 -10.73 0.23 7.49
N GLY A 41 -10.11 0.67 8.58
CA GLY A 41 -10.45 0.26 9.93
C GLY A 41 -11.84 0.76 10.35
N GLY A 42 -12.37 0.16 11.41
CA GLY A 42 -13.66 0.52 11.97
C GLY A 42 -13.61 1.93 12.55
N TRP A 43 -14.69 2.69 12.37
CA TRP A 43 -14.76 4.12 12.70
C TRP A 43 -14.31 4.44 14.13
N PHE A 44 -14.70 3.62 15.12
CA PHE A 44 -14.31 3.85 16.51
C PHE A 44 -12.94 3.24 16.81
N VAL A 45 -12.78 1.93 16.60
CA VAL A 45 -11.52 1.22 16.84
C VAL A 45 -11.23 0.31 15.66
N GLY A 46 -10.06 0.46 15.07
CA GLY A 46 -9.66 -0.37 13.96
C GLY A 46 -8.45 0.17 13.24
N ASN A 47 -7.52 -0.73 12.94
CA ASN A 47 -6.41 -0.44 12.05
C ASN A 47 -6.87 -0.51 10.60
N GLY A 48 -6.21 0.25 9.73
CA GLY A 48 -6.32 0.01 8.30
C GLY A 48 -5.73 -1.35 7.91
N GLY A 49 -6.20 -1.91 6.81
CA GLY A 49 -5.60 -3.09 6.21
C GLY A 49 -4.38 -2.74 5.35
N ASP A 50 -3.45 -3.67 5.18
CA ASP A 50 -2.30 -3.46 4.30
C ASP A 50 -2.70 -3.49 2.82
N GLY A 51 -2.01 -2.72 1.99
CA GLY A 51 -2.13 -2.77 0.54
C GLY A 51 -1.59 -4.07 -0.05
N GLY A 52 -2.17 -4.49 -1.18
CA GLY A 52 -1.77 -5.71 -1.87
C GLY A 52 -0.47 -5.53 -2.66
N SER A 53 0.26 -6.63 -2.89
CA SER A 53 1.48 -6.59 -3.70
C SER A 53 1.20 -6.67 -5.21
N ALA A 54 2.04 -6.03 -6.01
CA ALA A 54 1.94 -6.02 -7.46
C ALA A 54 3.18 -6.58 -8.16
N GLY A 55 2.99 -7.12 -9.36
CA GLY A 55 4.06 -7.61 -10.22
C GLY A 55 4.90 -6.49 -10.87
N SER A 56 5.69 -6.85 -11.88
CA SER A 56 6.52 -5.89 -12.63
C SER A 56 5.68 -4.84 -13.35
N TYR A 57 6.21 -3.62 -13.46
CA TYR A 57 5.58 -2.47 -14.12
C TYR A 57 4.23 -2.06 -13.52
N SER A 58 3.94 -2.51 -12.31
CA SER A 58 2.67 -2.30 -11.61
C SER A 58 2.91 -1.54 -10.31
N THR A 59 1.84 -0.96 -9.75
CA THR A 59 1.88 -0.24 -8.47
C THR A 59 1.32 -1.13 -7.36
N GLY A 60 2.01 -1.19 -6.22
CA GLY A 60 1.47 -1.80 -5.01
C GLY A 60 0.18 -1.10 -4.59
N GLY A 61 -0.70 -1.80 -3.88
CA GLY A 61 -1.91 -1.18 -3.35
C GLY A 61 -1.57 -0.28 -2.18
N ASP A 62 -2.33 0.79 -1.98
CA ASP A 62 -2.15 1.64 -0.79
C ASP A 62 -2.66 0.94 0.47
N GLY A 63 -2.08 1.28 1.62
CA GLY A 63 -2.59 0.90 2.92
C GLY A 63 -3.90 1.62 3.25
N GLY A 64 -4.79 0.95 3.99
CA GLY A 64 -6.06 1.51 4.44
C GLY A 64 -5.89 2.49 5.61
N ALA A 65 -6.85 3.40 5.77
CA ALA A 65 -6.90 4.31 6.90
C ALA A 65 -7.44 3.62 8.17
N ALA A 66 -6.99 4.07 9.34
CA ALA A 66 -7.57 3.67 10.63
C ALA A 66 -8.83 4.50 11.01
N GLY A 67 -9.54 4.04 12.05
CA GLY A 67 -10.62 4.78 12.71
C GLY A 67 -10.14 5.86 13.68
N MET A 68 -10.92 6.20 14.71
CA MET A 68 -10.47 7.15 15.75
C MET A 68 -9.24 6.63 16.52
N PHE A 69 -9.25 5.34 16.85
CA PHE A 69 -8.15 4.65 17.50
C PHE A 69 -7.66 3.50 16.62
N GLY A 70 -6.41 3.57 16.18
CA GLY A 70 -5.78 2.54 15.35
C GLY A 70 -4.68 3.09 14.46
N SER A 71 -3.84 2.22 13.92
CA SER A 71 -2.78 2.57 12.98
C SER A 71 -3.22 2.34 11.53
N GLY A 72 -2.73 3.17 10.62
CA GLY A 72 -2.89 2.95 9.19
C GLY A 72 -2.23 1.63 8.77
N GLY A 73 -2.72 1.04 7.68
CA GLY A 73 -2.09 -0.13 7.07
C GLY A 73 -0.86 0.26 6.26
N ASN A 74 0.05 -0.67 6.04
CA ASN A 74 1.23 -0.43 5.21
C ASN A 74 0.86 -0.46 3.72
N GLY A 75 1.60 0.29 2.91
CA GLY A 75 1.54 0.21 1.47
C GLY A 75 2.10 -1.11 0.93
N GLY A 76 1.57 -1.54 -0.20
CA GLY A 76 1.92 -2.80 -0.85
C GLY A 76 3.23 -2.71 -1.63
N TRP A 77 3.95 -3.82 -1.71
CA TRP A 77 5.17 -3.94 -2.52
C TRP A 77 4.86 -3.95 -4.03
N ALA A 78 5.77 -3.44 -4.85
CA ALA A 78 5.72 -3.56 -6.32
C ALA A 78 6.98 -4.20 -6.91
N GLY A 79 6.81 -4.92 -8.02
CA GLY A 79 7.89 -5.57 -8.77
C GLY A 79 8.80 -4.62 -9.55
N PHE A 80 9.58 -5.19 -10.47
CA PHE A 80 10.55 -4.44 -11.26
C PHE A 80 9.91 -3.27 -11.99
N ASP A 81 10.57 -2.11 -12.00
CA ASP A 81 10.06 -0.88 -12.64
C ASP A 81 8.63 -0.49 -12.17
N GLY A 82 8.23 -0.95 -10.98
CA GLY A 82 6.94 -0.70 -10.35
C GLY A 82 7.05 0.24 -9.15
N ARG A 83 5.95 0.87 -8.75
CA ARG A 83 5.92 1.81 -7.62
C ARG A 83 5.31 1.16 -6.38
N GLY A 84 5.98 1.26 -5.23
CA GLY A 84 5.37 0.82 -3.97
C GLY A 84 4.11 1.62 -3.65
N GLY A 85 3.10 0.98 -3.05
CA GLY A 85 1.88 1.67 -2.62
C GLY A 85 2.14 2.55 -1.40
N ASP A 86 1.35 3.59 -1.21
CA ASP A 86 1.53 4.50 -0.08
C ASP A 86 0.98 3.88 1.22
N GLY A 87 1.55 4.28 2.36
CA GLY A 87 1.04 3.90 3.67
C GLY A 87 -0.27 4.60 4.02
N GLY A 88 -1.14 3.90 4.76
CA GLY A 88 -2.43 4.41 5.20
C GLY A 88 -2.33 5.39 6.37
N SER A 89 -3.32 6.26 6.52
CA SER A 89 -3.34 7.22 7.63
C SER A 89 -3.67 6.56 8.98
N GLY A 90 -2.98 7.00 10.03
CA GLY A 90 -3.28 6.67 11.42
C GLY A 90 -4.56 7.32 11.92
N GLY A 91 -5.00 6.86 13.08
CA GLY A 91 -6.27 7.27 13.65
C GLY A 91 -6.36 8.74 14.04
N THR A 92 -7.58 9.27 14.05
CA THR A 92 -7.84 10.69 14.25
C THR A 92 -7.72 11.16 15.70
N VAL A 93 -7.56 10.24 16.66
CA VAL A 93 -7.26 10.55 18.06
C VAL A 93 -5.90 9.95 18.44
N ILE A 94 -5.77 8.64 18.32
CA ILE A 94 -4.51 7.92 18.58
C ILE A 94 -4.24 6.96 17.44
N GLY A 95 -3.06 7.09 16.83
CA GLY A 95 -2.68 6.20 15.75
C GLY A 95 -1.49 6.67 14.93
N ASN A 96 -0.61 5.72 14.61
CA ASN A 96 0.48 5.96 13.67
C ASN A 96 -0.01 5.79 12.23
N GLY A 97 0.60 6.53 11.30
CA GLY A 97 0.52 6.17 9.88
C GLY A 97 1.19 4.82 9.61
N GLY A 98 0.78 4.16 8.54
CA GLY A 98 1.46 2.96 8.05
C GLY A 98 2.68 3.31 7.19
N ASP A 99 3.61 2.39 7.04
CA ASP A 99 4.79 2.61 6.20
C ASP A 99 4.44 2.49 4.71
N GLY A 100 5.17 3.21 3.86
CA GLY A 100 5.07 3.07 2.41
C GLY A 100 5.65 1.74 1.94
N GLY A 101 5.07 1.19 0.87
CA GLY A 101 5.52 -0.04 0.24
C GLY A 101 6.84 0.14 -0.50
N ALA A 102 7.67 -0.91 -0.54
CA ALA A 102 8.89 -0.89 -1.33
C ALA A 102 8.64 -1.22 -2.81
N SER A 103 9.63 -0.91 -3.65
CA SER A 103 9.65 -1.20 -5.08
C SER A 103 10.84 -2.10 -5.46
N GLY A 104 10.66 -2.95 -6.46
CA GLY A 104 11.67 -3.85 -7.00
C GLY A 104 12.64 -3.14 -7.95
N ALA A 105 13.83 -3.71 -8.16
CA ALA A 105 14.91 -3.13 -8.97
C ALA A 105 14.49 -2.68 -10.38
N THR A 106 15.23 -1.73 -10.95
CA THR A 106 15.01 -1.26 -12.33
C THR A 106 15.69 -2.19 -13.33
N ILE A 107 14.98 -2.68 -14.36
CA ILE A 107 15.58 -3.52 -15.42
C ILE A 107 15.74 -2.81 -16.77
N GLY A 108 15.52 -1.50 -16.81
CA GLY A 108 16.12 -0.62 -17.82
C GLY A 108 15.37 -0.47 -19.13
N PHE A 109 14.13 -0.98 -19.25
CA PHE A 109 13.29 -0.77 -20.44
C PHE A 109 12.41 0.48 -20.34
N THR A 110 12.39 1.17 -19.20
CA THR A 110 11.62 2.41 -18.99
C THR A 110 12.43 3.38 -18.12
N PRO A 111 12.47 4.69 -18.43
CA PRO A 111 13.20 5.66 -17.61
C PRO A 111 12.52 5.82 -16.24
N GLY A 112 13.21 5.43 -15.18
CA GLY A 112 12.81 5.70 -13.80
C GLY A 112 12.91 4.45 -12.93
N ALA A 113 13.75 4.52 -11.90
CA ALA A 113 13.65 3.60 -10.79
C ALA A 113 12.28 3.74 -10.15
N GLY A 114 11.50 2.66 -10.10
CA GLY A 114 10.23 2.64 -9.42
C GLY A 114 10.44 3.19 -8.00
N PRO A 115 9.76 4.28 -7.59
CA PRO A 115 9.93 4.79 -6.24
C PRO A 115 9.21 3.88 -5.24
N GLY A 116 9.67 3.91 -4.00
CA GLY A 116 8.84 3.41 -2.90
C GLY A 116 7.60 4.29 -2.73
N GLY A 117 6.61 3.77 -2.02
CA GLY A 117 5.45 4.55 -1.62
C GLY A 117 5.79 5.52 -0.51
N ASP A 118 4.99 6.57 -0.38
CA ASP A 118 5.10 7.50 0.74
C ASP A 118 4.63 6.84 2.04
N GLY A 119 5.17 7.29 3.18
CA GLY A 119 4.67 6.90 4.48
C GLY A 119 3.32 7.57 4.77
N GLY A 120 2.47 6.89 5.53
CA GLY A 120 1.16 7.39 5.94
C GLY A 120 1.26 8.47 7.03
N ASN A 121 0.27 9.35 7.09
CA ASN A 121 0.23 10.41 8.10
C ASN A 121 -0.30 9.90 9.45
N ALA A 122 0.25 10.39 10.57
CA ALA A 122 -0.50 10.43 11.82
C ALA A 122 -1.45 11.64 11.79
N VAL A 123 -2.75 11.38 11.77
CA VAL A 123 -3.78 12.44 11.66
C VAL A 123 -4.21 12.97 13.03
N GLY A 124 -4.11 12.14 14.06
CA GLY A 124 -4.66 12.43 15.39
C GLY A 124 -3.75 13.20 16.35
N LEU A 125 -4.23 13.31 17.60
CA LEU A 125 -3.55 14.02 18.69
C LEU A 125 -2.24 13.33 19.10
N ILE A 126 -2.20 12.00 19.02
CA ILE A 126 -1.05 11.18 19.41
C ILE A 126 -0.76 10.17 18.30
N GLY A 127 0.44 10.23 17.74
CA GLY A 127 0.92 9.29 16.75
C GLY A 127 2.11 9.83 15.98
N ASN A 128 2.78 8.93 15.27
CA ASN A 128 3.86 9.25 14.34
C ASN A 128 3.44 8.91 12.91
N GLY A 129 3.89 9.69 11.93
CA GLY A 129 3.81 9.26 10.53
C GLY A 129 4.59 7.97 10.29
N GLY A 130 4.24 7.26 9.23
CA GLY A 130 4.99 6.12 8.73
C GLY A 130 6.23 6.55 7.96
N ALA A 131 7.18 5.63 7.83
CA ALA A 131 8.34 5.82 6.97
C ALA A 131 7.94 5.67 5.49
N GLY A 132 8.65 6.37 4.60
CA GLY A 132 8.58 6.09 3.18
C GLY A 132 9.18 4.73 2.84
N GLY A 133 8.66 4.10 1.79
CA GLY A 133 9.14 2.85 1.25
C GLY A 133 10.45 3.00 0.49
N ALA A 134 11.22 1.91 0.42
CA ALA A 134 12.45 1.87 -0.35
C ALA A 134 12.17 1.97 -1.86
N GLY A 135 12.87 2.89 -2.53
CA GLY A 135 12.92 2.97 -3.98
C GLY A 135 13.80 1.89 -4.60
N ALA A 136 13.60 1.63 -5.89
CA ALA A 136 14.37 0.68 -6.66
C ALA A 136 15.84 1.14 -6.80
N ALA A 137 16.78 0.20 -6.64
CA ALA A 137 18.16 0.43 -7.02
C ALA A 137 18.26 0.49 -8.56
N GLY A 138 18.87 1.55 -9.09
CA GLY A 138 19.20 1.67 -10.51
C GLY A 138 20.35 0.74 -10.90
N LEU A 139 20.31 0.19 -12.11
CA LEU A 139 21.46 -0.47 -12.72
C LEU A 139 22.42 0.62 -13.23
N SER A 140 23.62 0.74 -12.66
CA SER A 140 24.69 1.49 -13.34
C SER A 140 25.28 0.61 -14.44
N ALA A 141 25.18 1.06 -15.68
CA ALA A 141 25.91 0.49 -16.81
C ALA A 141 27.39 0.89 -16.78
#